data_AF-A0A4S4MWX0-F1
#
_entry.id   AF-A0A4S4MWX0-F1
#
_cell.length_a   1.000
_cell.length_b   1.000
_cell.length_c   1.000
_cell.angle_alpha   90.00
_cell.angle_beta   90.00
_cell.angle_gamma   90.00
#
_symmetry.space_group_name_H-M   'P 1'
#
loop_
_entity.id
_entity.type
_entity.pdbx_description
1 polymer ?
#
loop_
_entity_poly.entity_id
_entity_poly.type
_entity_poly.pdbx_seq_one_letter_code
_entity_poly.pdbx_strand_id
1 'polypeptide(L)'
;MGFSRHKTIYQGEPSDEVDKAWEDLYNSFGLSQIPKAQARLLPNKTLPILGDEENYAVGLAVFHQLHCLNSLRKGLNPEYYRDPVTGAISNIAQEDWPEHASHCVDNIRQSLMCASDISVAMGGGG
;
A
#
# COMPACT_ATOMS: atom_id res chain seq x y z
N MET A 1 6.40 -26.35 14.45
CA MET A 1 6.47 -25.77 13.09
C MET A 1 7.11 -24.41 13.22
N GLY A 2 8.27 -24.19 12.60
CA GLY A 2 8.86 -22.86 12.55
C GLY A 2 8.33 -22.16 11.30
N PHE A 3 7.81 -20.94 11.44
CA PHE A 3 7.95 -19.95 10.37
C PHE A 3 9.39 -20.07 9.84
N SER A 4 9.55 -20.19 8.52
CA SER A 4 10.84 -20.45 7.85
C SER A 4 11.99 -19.73 8.56
N ARG A 5 13.11 -20.41 8.82
CA ARG A 5 14.30 -19.82 9.46
C ARG A 5 14.92 -18.67 8.64
N HIS A 6 14.42 -18.43 7.42
CA HIS A 6 14.81 -17.33 6.55
C HIS A 6 13.68 -16.30 6.48
N LYS A 7 13.72 -15.31 7.37
CA LYS A 7 12.90 -14.11 7.26
C LYS A 7 13.49 -13.20 6.18
N THR A 8 12.63 -12.61 5.35
CA THR A 8 13.03 -11.52 4.46
C THR A 8 13.07 -10.21 5.24
N ILE A 9 13.69 -9.15 4.69
CA ILE A 9 13.66 -7.81 5.29
C ILE A 9 12.23 -7.32 5.55
N TYR A 10 11.28 -7.69 4.67
CA TYR A 10 9.87 -7.31 4.79
C TYR A 10 9.12 -7.96 5.97
N GLN A 11 9.69 -9.01 6.58
CA GLN A 11 9.16 -9.72 7.74
C GLN A 11 9.85 -9.33 9.06
N GLY A 12 10.75 -8.34 9.03
CA GLY A 12 11.45 -7.85 10.21
C GLY A 12 10.52 -7.14 11.20
N GLU A 13 10.99 -7.01 12.43
CA GLU A 13 10.33 -6.18 13.45
C GLU A 13 10.33 -4.70 13.01
N PRO A 14 9.39 -3.88 13.52
CA PRO A 14 9.36 -2.45 13.23
C PRO A 14 10.71 -1.78 13.42
N SER A 15 11.22 -1.15 12.37
CA SER A 15 12.51 -0.46 12.33
C SER A 15 12.62 0.38 11.06
N ASP A 16 13.50 1.38 11.08
CA ASP A 16 13.75 2.26 9.93
C ASP A 16 14.23 1.48 8.69
N GLU A 17 15.00 0.40 8.88
CA GLU A 17 15.49 -0.44 7.79
C GLU A 17 14.34 -1.18 7.08
N VAL A 18 13.40 -1.74 7.87
CA VAL A 18 12.20 -2.41 7.33
C VAL A 18 11.30 -1.41 6.64
N ASP A 19 11.09 -0.24 7.25
CA ASP A 19 10.28 0.84 6.67
C ASP A 19 10.83 1.31 5.34
N LYS A 20 12.15 1.55 5.28
CA LYS A 20 12.83 1.90 4.04
C LYS A 20 12.66 0.82 2.97
N ALA A 21 12.85 -0.46 3.33
CA ALA A 21 12.70 -1.55 2.38
C ALA A 21 11.28 -1.59 1.76
N TRP A 22 10.25 -1.36 2.58
CA TRP A 22 8.86 -1.28 2.11
C TRP A 22 8.60 -0.04 1.26
N GLU A 23 9.07 1.13 1.68
CA GLU A 23 8.88 2.40 0.98
C GLU A 23 9.57 2.43 -0.39
N ASP A 24 10.75 1.81 -0.50
CA ASP A 24 11.50 1.70 -1.75
C ASP A 24 10.71 0.93 -2.84
N LEU A 25 9.71 0.11 -2.46
CA LEU A 25 8.86 -0.63 -3.40
C LEU A 25 7.87 0.26 -4.18
N TYR A 26 7.46 1.41 -3.63
CA TYR A 26 6.38 2.24 -4.21
C TYR A 26 6.68 3.74 -4.29
N ASN A 27 7.55 4.29 -3.44
CA ASN A 27 7.81 5.74 -3.43
C ASN A 27 8.60 6.23 -4.65
N SER A 28 9.42 5.37 -5.26
CA SER A 28 10.30 5.77 -6.38
C SER A 28 9.61 5.82 -7.74
N PHE A 29 8.41 5.24 -7.88
CA PHE A 29 7.77 5.02 -9.19
C PHE A 29 6.26 5.32 -9.20
N GLY A 30 5.72 5.80 -8.08
CA GLY A 30 4.28 5.80 -7.80
C GLY A 30 3.43 6.79 -8.62
N LEU A 31 4.02 7.89 -9.11
CA LEU A 31 3.28 8.98 -9.75
C LEU A 31 3.92 9.40 -11.08
N SER A 32 3.18 9.18 -12.15
CA SER A 32 3.42 9.72 -13.48
C SER A 32 2.41 10.81 -13.79
N GLN A 33 2.69 11.66 -14.77
CA GLN A 33 1.74 12.66 -15.24
C GLN A 33 1.27 12.36 -16.66
N ILE A 34 0.00 12.64 -16.93
CA ILE A 34 -0.59 12.58 -18.27
C ILE A 34 -1.27 13.90 -18.60
N PRO A 35 -1.32 14.32 -19.88
CA PRO A 35 -2.06 15.50 -20.29
C PRO A 35 -3.55 15.39 -19.94
N LYS A 36 -4.17 16.51 -19.61
CA LYS A 36 -5.61 16.65 -19.32
C LYS A 36 -6.51 16.06 -20.41
N ALA A 37 -6.08 16.11 -21.67
CA ALA A 37 -6.79 15.48 -22.78
C ALA A 37 -6.86 13.95 -22.63
N GLN A 38 -5.78 13.30 -22.18
CA GLN A 38 -5.75 11.87 -21.91
C GLN A 38 -6.48 11.52 -20.61
N ALA A 39 -6.32 12.33 -19.56
CA ALA A 39 -6.99 12.13 -18.28
C ALA A 39 -8.52 12.08 -18.42
N ARG A 40 -9.08 12.88 -19.35
CA ARG A 40 -10.52 12.89 -19.67
C ARG A 40 -11.04 11.59 -20.31
N LEU A 41 -10.15 10.75 -20.84
CA LEU A 41 -10.51 9.47 -21.46
C LEU A 41 -10.50 8.31 -20.45
N LEU A 42 -9.98 8.52 -19.24
CA LEU A 42 -9.94 7.47 -18.22
C LEU A 42 -11.36 7.16 -17.72
N PRO A 43 -11.70 5.88 -17.51
CA PRO A 43 -13.02 5.50 -16.99
C PRO A 43 -13.27 6.04 -15.58
N ASN A 44 -12.20 6.17 -14.79
CA ASN A 44 -12.22 6.78 -13.46
C ASN A 44 -11.44 8.09 -13.48
N LYS A 45 -11.94 9.10 -12.76
CA LYS A 45 -11.23 10.37 -12.59
C LYS A 45 -9.91 10.12 -11.87
N THR A 46 -8.91 10.90 -12.27
CA THR A 46 -7.57 10.87 -11.69
C THR A 46 -7.26 12.19 -10.96
N LEU A 47 -6.06 12.33 -10.39
CA LEU A 47 -5.74 13.41 -9.45
C LEU A 47 -5.26 14.67 -10.17
N PRO A 48 -5.80 15.86 -9.84
CA PRO A 48 -5.24 17.11 -10.35
C PRO A 48 -3.88 17.39 -9.71
N ILE A 49 -2.97 18.01 -10.45
CA ILE A 49 -1.67 18.45 -9.94
C ILE A 49 -1.79 19.93 -9.53
N LEU A 50 -1.48 20.24 -8.27
CA LEU A 50 -1.54 21.62 -7.78
C LEU A 50 -0.51 22.49 -8.53
N GLY A 51 -0.99 23.55 -9.18
CA GLY A 51 -0.14 24.46 -9.96
C GLY A 51 0.11 24.01 -11.42
N ASP A 52 -0.44 22.88 -11.86
CA ASP A 52 -0.38 22.41 -13.25
C ASP A 52 -1.78 21.98 -13.72
N GLU A 53 -2.47 22.87 -14.42
CA GLU A 53 -3.83 22.62 -14.92
C GLU A 53 -3.88 21.80 -16.21
N GLU A 54 -2.73 21.59 -16.85
CA GLU A 54 -2.58 20.90 -18.13
C GLU A 54 -2.27 19.41 -17.95
N ASN A 55 -1.77 19.02 -16.77
CA ASN A 55 -1.46 17.64 -16.46
C ASN A 55 -2.20 17.11 -15.23
N TYR A 56 -2.34 15.79 -15.19
CA TYR A 56 -2.98 15.05 -14.10
C TYR A 56 -2.06 13.91 -13.67
N ALA A 57 -2.04 13.64 -12.36
CA ALA A 57 -1.22 12.60 -11.77
C ALA A 57 -1.93 11.25 -11.82
N VAL A 58 -1.27 10.25 -12.41
CA VAL A 58 -1.70 8.85 -12.46
C VAL A 58 -0.66 7.97 -11.79
N GLY A 59 -1.09 6.83 -11.26
CA GLY A 59 -0.19 5.83 -10.67
C GLY A 59 -0.54 4.43 -11.16
N LEU A 60 0.47 3.56 -11.22
CA LEU A 60 0.22 2.13 -11.44
C LEU A 60 -0.42 1.53 -10.19
N ALA A 61 -1.46 0.71 -10.39
CA ALA A 61 -2.22 0.10 -9.30
C ALA A 61 -1.34 -0.73 -8.35
N VAL A 62 -0.28 -1.36 -8.85
CA VAL A 62 0.67 -2.16 -8.03
C VAL A 62 1.33 -1.34 -6.93
N PHE A 63 1.69 -0.07 -7.19
CA PHE A 63 2.31 0.79 -6.17
C PHE A 63 1.31 1.21 -5.10
N HIS A 64 0.05 1.45 -5.48
CA HIS A 64 -1.02 1.69 -4.52
C HIS A 64 -1.27 0.44 -3.66
N GLN A 65 -1.31 -0.75 -4.24
CA GLN A 65 -1.50 -2.01 -3.52
C GLN A 65 -0.37 -2.25 -2.50
N LEU A 66 0.88 -1.99 -2.88
CA LEU A 66 2.04 -2.10 -1.97
C LEU A 66 2.00 -1.06 -0.85
N HIS A 67 1.59 0.18 -1.15
CA HIS A 67 1.31 1.21 -0.15
C HIS A 67 0.24 0.76 0.85
N CYS A 68 -0.92 0.29 0.36
CA CYS A 68 -2.01 -0.24 1.18
C CYS A 68 -1.55 -1.38 2.08
N LEU A 69 -0.78 -2.33 1.53
CA LEU A 69 -0.25 -3.46 2.28
C LEU A 69 0.73 -3.01 3.38
N ASN A 70 1.60 -2.04 3.09
CA ASN A 70 2.51 -1.47 4.08
C ASN A 70 1.75 -0.72 5.18
N SER A 71 0.72 0.06 4.84
CA SER A 71 -0.15 0.70 5.82
C SER A 71 -0.78 -0.34 6.75
N LEU A 72 -1.39 -1.40 6.21
CA LEU A 72 -1.95 -2.50 7.02
C LEU A 72 -0.88 -3.15 7.92
N ARG A 73 0.33 -3.41 7.41
CA ARG A 73 1.47 -3.91 8.21
C ARG A 73 1.78 -2.99 9.39
N LYS A 74 1.88 -1.67 9.16
CA LYS A 74 2.12 -0.68 10.23
C LYS A 74 0.98 -0.67 11.24
N GLY A 75 -0.26 -0.83 10.79
CA GLY A 75 -1.45 -0.97 11.64
C GLY A 75 -1.46 -2.20 12.56
N LEU A 76 -0.67 -3.24 12.26
CA LEU A 76 -0.51 -4.41 13.13
C LEU A 76 0.42 -4.15 14.32
N ASN A 77 1.20 -3.06 14.30
CA ASN A 77 2.15 -2.68 15.36
C ASN A 77 1.90 -1.23 15.80
N PRO A 78 0.67 -0.90 16.27
CA PRO A 78 0.29 0.48 16.58
C PRO A 78 1.15 1.10 17.69
N GLU A 79 1.72 0.31 18.59
CA GLU A 79 2.64 0.76 19.62
C GLU A 79 3.93 1.39 19.08
N TYR A 80 4.35 0.99 17.88
CA TYR A 80 5.53 1.55 17.22
C TYR A 80 5.16 2.69 16.24
N TYR A 81 4.09 2.51 15.46
CA TYR A 81 3.78 3.42 14.35
C TYR A 81 2.76 4.52 14.65
N ARG A 82 2.11 4.48 15.82
CA ARG A 82 1.16 5.52 16.18
C ARG A 82 1.89 6.80 16.52
N ASP A 83 1.59 7.86 15.78
CA ASP A 83 2.07 9.18 16.09
C ASP A 83 1.56 9.61 17.48
N PRO A 84 2.45 10.03 18.40
CA PRO A 84 2.09 10.30 19.78
C PRO A 84 1.26 11.58 19.96
N VAL A 85 1.19 12.45 18.95
CA VAL A 85 0.48 13.73 19.01
C VAL A 85 -0.91 13.61 18.41
N THR A 86 -0.99 13.03 17.21
CA THR A 86 -2.19 12.94 16.38
C THR A 86 -2.90 11.60 16.50
N GLY A 87 -2.23 10.57 17.02
CA GLY A 87 -2.75 9.21 17.04
C GLY A 87 -2.81 8.54 15.66
N ALA A 88 -2.31 9.20 14.61
CA ALA A 88 -2.33 8.70 13.25
C ALA A 88 -1.35 7.54 13.03
N ILE A 89 -1.64 6.66 12.06
CA ILE A 89 -0.72 5.64 11.56
C ILE A 89 -0.57 5.84 10.07
N SER A 90 0.66 5.93 9.55
CA SER A 90 0.91 6.18 8.11
C SER A 90 0.20 7.43 7.57
N ASN A 91 0.13 8.50 8.35
CA ASN A 91 -0.60 9.75 8.05
C ASN A 91 -2.12 9.58 7.88
N ILE A 92 -2.70 8.48 8.35
CA ILE A 92 -4.14 8.24 8.40
C ILE A 92 -4.62 8.51 9.82
N ALA A 93 -5.59 9.42 9.95
CA ALA A 93 -6.16 9.79 11.25
C ALA A 93 -6.78 8.57 11.94
N GLN A 94 -6.80 8.58 13.27
CA GLN A 94 -7.25 7.41 14.04
C GLN A 94 -8.71 7.06 13.74
N GLU A 95 -9.54 8.09 13.56
CA GLU A 95 -10.96 8.00 13.22
C GLU A 95 -11.20 7.43 11.81
N ASP A 96 -10.30 7.71 10.86
CA ASP A 96 -10.41 7.28 9.46
C ASP A 96 -9.82 5.88 9.24
N TRP A 97 -9.02 5.38 10.20
CA TRP A 97 -8.31 4.11 10.08
C TRP A 97 -9.21 2.92 9.72
N PRO A 98 -10.40 2.72 10.33
CA PRO A 98 -11.25 1.57 9.98
C PRO A 98 -11.71 1.59 8.52
N GLU A 99 -12.11 2.75 8.00
CA GLU A 99 -12.54 2.90 6.61
C GLU A 99 -11.35 2.73 5.65
N HIS A 100 -10.22 3.36 5.96
CA HIS A 100 -9.01 3.23 5.15
C HIS A 100 -8.49 1.79 5.10
N ALA A 101 -8.47 1.08 6.23
CA ALA A 101 -8.07 -0.32 6.30
C ALA A 101 -9.02 -1.21 5.49
N SER A 102 -10.34 -0.97 5.58
CA SER A 102 -11.34 -1.68 4.76
C SER A 102 -11.10 -1.48 3.26
N HIS A 103 -10.86 -0.24 2.83
CA HIS A 103 -10.50 0.09 1.44
C HIS A 103 -9.22 -0.63 1.00
N CYS A 104 -8.17 -0.60 1.82
CA CYS A 104 -6.89 -1.26 1.55
C CYS A 104 -7.08 -2.78 1.35
N VAL A 105 -7.85 -3.42 2.24
CA VAL A 105 -8.14 -4.86 2.16
C VAL A 105 -8.88 -5.19 0.87
N ASP A 106 -9.91 -4.43 0.50
CA ASP A 106 -10.65 -4.70 -0.74
C ASP A 106 -9.79 -4.46 -1.99
N ASN A 107 -8.96 -3.41 -2.01
CA ASN A 107 -8.06 -3.14 -3.12
C ASN A 107 -7.07 -4.31 -3.36
N ILE A 108 -6.46 -4.83 -2.28
CA ILE A 108 -5.55 -5.98 -2.35
C ILE A 108 -6.31 -7.24 -2.76
N ARG A 109 -7.51 -7.49 -2.22
CA ARG A 109 -8.37 -8.62 -2.60
C ARG A 109 -8.66 -8.60 -4.10
N GLN A 110 -9.06 -7.45 -4.66
CA GLN A 110 -9.31 -7.31 -6.09
C GLN A 110 -8.06 -7.66 -6.91
N SER A 111 -6.89 -7.18 -6.49
CA SER A 111 -5.61 -7.51 -7.15
C SER A 111 -5.33 -9.00 -7.15
N LEU A 112 -5.46 -9.66 -5.99
CA LEU A 112 -5.24 -11.11 -5.85
C LEU A 112 -6.22 -11.92 -6.69
N MET A 113 -7.47 -11.47 -6.85
CA MET A 113 -8.45 -12.14 -7.71
C MET A 113 -8.20 -11.93 -9.21
N CYS A 114 -7.55 -10.84 -9.59
CA CYS A 114 -7.15 -10.57 -10.97
C CYS A 114 -5.85 -11.29 -11.34
N ALA A 115 -4.91 -11.41 -10.41
CA ALA A 115 -3.61 -12.03 -10.57
C ALA A 115 -3.39 -13.12 -9.51
N SER A 116 -4.18 -14.20 -9.62
CA SER A 116 -4.18 -15.30 -8.67
C SER A 116 -2.91 -16.16 -8.77
N ASP A 117 -2.30 -16.47 -7.63
CA ASP A 117 -1.33 -17.57 -7.53
C ASP A 117 -2.09 -18.90 -7.53
N ILE A 118 -1.83 -19.73 -8.54
CA ILE A 118 -2.46 -21.05 -8.73
C ILE A 118 -1.60 -22.21 -8.20
N SER A 119 -0.50 -21.90 -7.52
CA SER A 119 0.35 -22.90 -6.89
C SER A 119 -0.42 -23.66 -5.82
N VAL A 120 -0.10 -24.95 -5.64
CA VAL A 120 -0.71 -25.76 -4.60
C VAL A 120 -0.26 -25.25 -3.23
N ALA A 121 -1.20 -24.78 -2.43
CA ALA A 121 -0.95 -24.51 -1.03
C ALA A 121 -0.73 -25.84 -0.30
N MET A 122 0.51 -26.09 0.13
CA MET A 122 0.81 -27.19 1.05
C MET A 122 0.15 -26.85 2.39
N GLY A 123 -1.03 -27.40 2.64
CA GLY A 123 -1.73 -27.25 3.92
C GLY A 123 -0.85 -27.76 5.06
N GLY A 124 -0.73 -26.97 6.13
CA GLY A 124 -0.06 -27.39 7.36
C GLY A 124 -0.84 -28.52 8.03
N GLY A 125 -0.55 -29.77 7.62
CA GLY A 125 -1.05 -30.98 8.24
C GLY A 125 -0.07 -31.48 9.30
N GLY A 126 -0.56 -31.55 10.54
CA GLY A 126 -0.12 -32.54 11.52
C GLY A 126 -1.05 -33.74 11.45
#